data_AF-A0A6B2XKK0-F1
#
_entry.id   AF-A0A6B2XKK0-F1
#
_cell.length_a   1.000
_cell.length_b   1.000
_cell.length_c   1.000
_cell.angle_alpha   90.00
_cell.angle_beta   90.00
_cell.angle_gamma   90.00
#
_symmetry.space_group_name_H-M   'P 1'
#
loop_
_entity.id
_entity.type
_entity.pdbx_description
1 polymer ?
#
loop_
_entity_poly.entity_id
_entity_poly.type
_entity_poly.pdbx_seq_one_letter_code
_entity_poly.pdbx_strand_id
1 'polypeptide(L)'
;MTTSPEVIEAASATSDSASPVPSATLGGENKRSVEQIALLLFIVVPFLALLAAVPLVWGWGVSWLDLGLMVFMYFLACHGITIGFHRYFTHGSFKA
;
A
#
# COMPACT_ATOMS: atom_id res chain seq x y z
N MET A 1 39.19 5.43 11.04
CA MET A 1 39.32 5.85 9.62
C MET A 1 38.74 7.25 9.54
N THR A 2 39.58 8.29 9.61
CA THR A 2 39.16 9.69 9.70
C THR A 2 39.07 10.26 8.28
N THR A 3 37.88 10.64 7.84
CA THR A 3 37.66 11.24 6.52
C THR A 3 38.23 12.66 6.51
N SER A 4 39.12 12.97 5.56
CA SER A 4 39.78 14.27 5.44
C SER A 4 38.78 15.39 5.10
N PRO A 5 38.95 16.60 5.65
CA PRO A 5 38.05 17.74 5.45
C PRO A 5 37.94 18.17 3.97
N GLU A 6 38.99 17.95 3.18
CA GLU A 6 39.03 18.26 1.75
C GLU A 6 37.93 17.54 0.93
N VAL A 7 37.56 16.32 1.35
CA VAL A 7 36.50 15.54 0.67
C VAL A 7 35.11 16.10 0.97
N ILE A 8 34.93 16.73 2.13
CA ILE A 8 33.68 17.36 2.57
C ILE A 8 33.52 18.73 1.88
N GLU A 9 34.62 19.47 1.75
CA GLU A 9 34.62 20.79 1.13
C GLU A 9 34.51 20.73 -0.40
N ALA A 10 35.14 19.74 -1.05
CA ALA A 10 34.95 19.46 -2.47
C ALA A 10 33.50 19.04 -2.80
N ALA A 11 32.84 18.31 -1.90
CA ALA A 11 31.41 17.98 -2.04
C ALA A 11 30.52 19.23 -1.85
N SER A 12 30.89 20.14 -0.95
CA SER A 12 30.14 21.37 -0.69
C SER A 12 30.27 22.39 -1.84
N ALA A 13 31.47 22.53 -2.43
CA ALA A 13 31.72 23.42 -3.56
C ALA A 13 31.01 22.96 -4.85
N THR A 14 30.76 21.66 -5.01
CA THR A 14 29.98 21.11 -6.14
C THR A 14 28.48 21.32 -5.95
N SER A 15 28.01 21.46 -4.71
CA SER A 15 26.59 21.57 -4.38
C SER A 15 25.97 22.94 -4.70
N ASP A 16 26.79 23.99 -4.79
CA ASP A 16 26.33 25.38 -4.98
C ASP A 16 26.06 25.76 -6.45
N SER A 17 26.40 24.88 -7.39
CA SER A 17 26.14 25.03 -8.84
C SER A 17 25.06 24.08 -9.37
N ALA A 18 24.27 23.47 -8.47
CA ALA A 18 23.26 22.50 -8.84
C ALA A 18 22.02 23.18 -9.45
N SER A 19 21.87 23.08 -10.77
CA SER A 19 20.58 23.18 -11.46
C SER A 19 19.52 22.39 -10.66
N PRO A 20 18.26 22.86 -10.56
CA PRO A 20 17.24 22.19 -9.77
C PRO A 20 17.12 20.73 -10.22
N VAL A 21 17.43 19.81 -9.30
CA VAL A 21 17.32 18.36 -9.54
C VAL A 21 15.88 18.04 -9.94
N PRO A 22 15.65 17.39 -11.10
CA PRO A 22 14.31 17.04 -11.54
C PRO A 22 13.65 16.13 -10.50
N SER A 23 12.40 16.44 -10.14
CA SER A 23 11.62 15.67 -9.18
C SER A 23 11.57 14.20 -9.60
N ALA A 24 12.21 13.32 -8.84
CA ALA A 24 12.22 11.87 -9.09
C ALA A 24 10.90 11.18 -8.71
N THR A 25 9.93 11.95 -8.23
CA THR A 25 8.55 11.50 -8.11
C THR A 25 7.78 11.93 -9.36
N LEU A 26 6.88 11.07 -9.85
CA LEU A 26 5.86 11.37 -10.87
C LEU A 26 4.85 12.46 -10.41
N GLY A 27 5.27 13.42 -9.58
CA GLY A 27 4.44 14.47 -8.99
C GLY A 27 4.36 15.75 -9.81
N GLY A 28 5.04 15.82 -10.96
CA GLY A 28 5.03 16.99 -11.86
C GLY A 28 3.82 17.06 -12.78
N GLU A 29 3.04 15.98 -12.89
CA GLU A 29 1.77 15.98 -13.61
C GLU A 29 0.71 16.73 -12.80
N ASN A 30 0.19 17.82 -13.34
CA ASN A 30 -1.04 18.42 -12.83
C ASN A 30 -2.17 17.43 -13.15
N LYS A 31 -2.49 16.52 -12.22
CA LYS A 31 -3.66 15.63 -12.32
C LYS A 31 -4.85 16.50 -12.71
N ARG A 32 -5.42 16.27 -13.89
CA ARG A 32 -6.60 17.04 -14.31
C ARG A 32 -7.67 16.78 -13.26
N SER A 33 -8.39 17.79 -12.80
CA SER A 33 -9.36 17.66 -11.69
C SER A 33 -10.32 16.48 -11.85
N VAL A 34 -10.61 16.08 -13.10
CA VAL A 34 -11.39 14.89 -13.45
C VAL A 34 -10.73 13.58 -13.02
N GLU A 35 -9.43 13.38 -13.24
CA GLU A 35 -8.68 12.17 -12.85
C GLU A 35 -8.68 12.02 -11.33
N GLN A 36 -8.49 13.13 -10.61
CA GLN A 36 -8.50 13.13 -9.15
C GLN A 36 -9.89 12.82 -8.59
N ILE A 37 -10.96 13.37 -9.19
CA ILE A 37 -12.34 13.05 -8.81
C ILE A 37 -12.65 11.58 -9.13
N ALA A 38 -12.24 11.06 -10.29
CA ALA A 38 -12.46 9.68 -10.67
C ALA A 38 -11.74 8.71 -9.71
N LEU A 39 -10.48 8.99 -9.34
CA LEU A 39 -9.74 8.24 -8.32
C LEU A 39 -10.44 8.29 -6.97
N LEU A 40 -10.88 9.48 -6.53
CA LEU A 40 -11.60 9.63 -5.28
C LEU A 40 -12.88 8.79 -5.27
N LEU A 41 -13.68 8.84 -6.34
CA LEU A 41 -14.88 8.03 -6.47
C LEU A 41 -14.56 6.53 -6.46
N PHE A 42 -13.53 6.11 -7.20
CA PHE A 42 -13.13 4.70 -7.24
C PHE A 42 -12.70 4.16 -5.87
N ILE A 43 -12.09 5.01 -5.04
CA ILE A 43 -11.73 4.66 -3.67
C ILE A 43 -12.97 4.67 -2.77
N VAL A 44 -13.73 5.76 -2.76
CA VAL A 44 -14.78 6.02 -1.76
C VAL A 44 -16.06 5.22 -2.02
N VAL A 45 -16.46 5.04 -3.28
CA VAL A 45 -17.72 4.39 -3.65
C VAL A 45 -17.79 2.94 -3.14
N PRO A 46 -16.77 2.07 -3.32
CA PRO A 46 -16.81 0.71 -2.78
C PRO A 46 -16.99 0.64 -1.26
N PHE A 47 -16.35 1.54 -0.50
CA PHE A 47 -16.52 1.58 0.96
C PHE A 47 -17.91 2.04 1.37
N LEU A 48 -18.45 3.08 0.74
CA LEU A 48 -19.83 3.52 0.95
C LEU A 48 -20.81 2.41 0.59
N ALA A 49 -20.59 1.72 -0.53
CA ALA A 49 -21.43 0.61 -0.97
C ALA A 49 -21.41 -0.53 0.07
N LEU A 50 -20.26 -0.88 0.64
CA LEU A 50 -20.18 -1.88 1.71
C LEU A 50 -20.94 -1.44 2.96
N LEU A 51 -20.70 -0.20 3.42
CA LEU A 51 -21.37 0.35 4.61
C LEU A 51 -22.90 0.44 4.44
N ALA A 52 -23.38 0.70 3.22
CA ALA A 52 -24.80 0.72 2.91
C ALA A 52 -25.38 -0.69 2.72
N ALA A 53 -24.65 -1.59 2.07
CA ALA A 53 -25.13 -2.93 1.76
C ALA A 53 -25.36 -3.76 3.03
N VAL A 54 -24.40 -3.76 3.96
CA VAL A 54 -24.46 -4.57 5.19
C VAL A 54 -25.78 -4.41 5.96
N PRO A 55 -26.22 -3.19 6.36
CA PRO A 55 -27.49 -3.02 7.06
C PRO A 55 -28.70 -3.30 6.16
N LEU A 56 -28.62 -3.04 4.86
CA LEU A 56 -29.73 -3.21 3.92
C LEU A 56 -30.06 -4.69 3.66
N VAL A 57 -29.05 -5.57 3.67
CA VAL A 57 -29.24 -7.02 3.52
C VAL A 57 -29.21 -7.78 4.85
N TRP A 58 -29.15 -7.08 5.98
CA TRP A 58 -29.05 -7.70 7.30
C TRP A 58 -30.31 -8.49 7.65
N GLY A 59 -30.15 -9.75 8.05
CA GLY A 59 -31.27 -10.60 8.49
C GLY A 59 -32.04 -11.32 7.39
N TRP A 60 -31.83 -10.99 6.11
CA TRP A 60 -32.43 -11.73 4.98
C TRP A 60 -31.42 -12.16 3.89
N GLY A 61 -30.29 -11.46 3.76
CA GLY A 61 -29.20 -11.82 2.85
C GLY A 61 -27.85 -12.06 3.53
N VAL A 62 -27.63 -11.51 4.73
CA VAL A 62 -26.42 -11.72 5.53
C VAL A 62 -26.80 -12.24 6.91
N SER A 63 -26.19 -13.35 7.29
CA SER A 63 -26.35 -14.04 8.56
C SER A 63 -25.04 -14.09 9.35
N TRP A 64 -25.11 -14.51 10.61
CA TRP A 64 -23.93 -14.74 11.45
C TRP A 64 -23.00 -15.83 10.89
N LEU A 65 -23.56 -16.81 10.17
CA LEU A 65 -22.77 -17.84 9.49
C LEU A 65 -21.87 -17.20 8.42
N ASP A 66 -22.42 -16.28 7.62
CA ASP A 66 -21.69 -15.62 6.54
C ASP A 66 -20.54 -14.77 7.08
N LEU A 67 -20.77 -14.05 8.18
CA LEU A 67 -19.71 -13.33 8.90
C LEU A 67 -18.64 -14.28 9.44
N GLY A 68 -19.04 -15.40 10.06
CA GLY A 68 -18.11 -16.41 10.57
C GLY A 68 -17.24 -17.00 9.45
N LEU A 69 -17.85 -17.34 8.31
CA LEU A 69 -17.16 -17.82 7.12
C LEU A 69 -16.22 -16.77 6.54
N MET A 70 -16.65 -15.51 6.43
CA MET A 70 -15.82 -14.41 5.95
C MET A 70 -14.55 -14.27 6.81
N VAL A 71 -14.71 -14.24 8.14
CA VAL A 71 -13.57 -14.12 9.07
C VAL A 71 -12.64 -15.32 8.96
N PHE A 72 -13.19 -16.54 9.02
CA PHE A 72 -12.38 -17.76 8.96
C PHE A 72 -11.62 -17.90 7.63
N MET A 73 -12.31 -17.68 6.50
CA MET A 73 -11.68 -17.75 5.17
C MET A 73 -10.62 -16.66 4.98
N TYR A 74 -10.84 -15.45 5.49
CA TYR A 74 -9.83 -14.38 5.48
C TYR A 74 -8.55 -14.83 6.18
N PHE A 75 -8.67 -15.32 7.42
CA PHE A 75 -7.49 -15.77 8.16
C PHE A 75 -6.83 -16.99 7.54
N LEU A 76 -7.61 -17.95 7.02
CA LEU A 76 -7.09 -19.12 6.33
C LEU A 76 -6.27 -18.72 5.10
N ALA A 77 -6.80 -17.82 4.26
CA ALA A 77 -6.10 -17.30 3.09
C ALA A 77 -4.84 -16.52 3.49
N CYS A 78 -4.94 -15.62 4.47
CA CYS A 78 -3.80 -14.84 4.96
C CYS A 78 -2.71 -15.73 5.57
N HIS A 79 -3.06 -16.79 6.30
CA HIS A 79 -2.07 -17.76 6.81
C HIS A 79 -1.43 -18.56 5.68
N GLY A 80 -2.22 -18.96 4.68
CA GLY A 80 -1.70 -19.58 3.46
C GLY A 80 -0.64 -18.72 2.78
N ILE A 81 -0.86 -17.39 2.69
CA ILE A 81 0.13 -16.49 2.11
C ILE A 81 1.30 -16.22 3.06
N THR A 82 1.05 -15.86 4.31
CA THR A 82 2.12 -15.39 5.21
C THR A 82 2.99 -16.53 5.73
N ILE A 83 2.39 -17.64 6.15
CA ILE A 83 3.11 -18.80 6.68
C ILE A 83 3.53 -19.71 5.53
N GLY A 84 2.61 -20.01 4.61
CA GLY A 84 2.86 -20.90 3.48
C GLY A 84 3.73 -20.26 2.40
N PHE A 85 3.14 -19.39 1.58
CA PHE A 85 3.83 -18.79 0.43
C PHE A 85 5.09 -18.02 0.85
N HIS A 86 4.96 -17.06 1.75
CA HIS A 86 6.03 -16.14 2.11
C HIS A 86 7.10 -16.81 2.98
N ARG A 87 6.74 -17.38 4.15
CA ARG A 87 7.75 -17.91 5.08
C ARG A 87 8.28 -19.29 4.69
N TYR A 88 7.41 -20.22 4.32
CA TYR A 88 7.83 -21.59 4.02
C TYR A 88 8.39 -21.70 2.60
N PHE A 89 7.63 -21.33 1.58
CA PHE A 89 8.03 -21.55 0.19
C PHE A 89 9.05 -20.52 -0.33
N THR A 90 8.87 -19.23 -0.04
CA THR A 90 9.79 -18.19 -0.54
C THR A 90 11.06 -18.07 0.30
N HIS A 91 10.92 -18.01 1.63
CA HIS A 91 12.05 -17.74 2.52
C HIS A 91 12.62 -18.96 3.25
N GLY A 92 11.95 -20.12 3.22
CA GLY A 92 12.44 -21.35 3.88
C GLY A 92 12.71 -21.20 5.38
N SER A 93 11.98 -20.31 6.07
CA SER A 93 12.27 -19.92 7.45
C SER A 93 12.14 -21.05 8.47
N PHE A 94 11.44 -22.12 8.13
CA PHE A 94 11.25 -23.31 8.95
C PHE A 94 10.93 -24.50 8.05
N LYS A 95 10.92 -25.71 8.63
CA LYS A 95 10.55 -26.96 7.96
C LYS A 95 9.21 -27.43 8.52
N ALA A 96 8.28 -27.77 7.65
CA ALA A 96 6.93 -28.22 7.98
C ALA A 96 6.81 -29.75 7.86
#